data_AF-A0A257ZFA4-F1
#
_entry.id   AF-A0A257ZFA4-F1
#
_cell.length_a   1.000
_cell.length_b   1.000
_cell.length_c   1.000
_cell.angle_alpha   90.00
_cell.angle_beta   90.00
_cell.angle_gamma   90.00
#
_symmetry.space_group_name_H-M   'P 1'
#
loop_
_entity.id
_entity.type
_entity.pdbx_description
1 polymer ?
#
loop_
_entity_poly.entity_id
_entity_poly.type
_entity_poly.pdbx_seq_one_letter_code
_entity_poly.pdbx_strand_id
1 'polypeptide(L)'
;KTLLAGKVEDMINTVVRQIAFYDFECKLHAARAEGELTPDDINALWMSVQAESLGDAFEFMDGYQTFWAYIPHFVHSPFYVYAYAFGDGLVNALYAAYQGGLPGFQDKYFAMLEAGGSKHHKDLLAPFGLDLSDPAFWDQGLSMIAGFIDELEAMEA
;
A
#
# COMPACT_ATOMS: atom_id res chain seq x y z
N LYS A 1 16.62 -10.65 -13.90
CA LYS A 1 15.26 -11.20 -14.06
C LYS A 1 14.63 -11.61 -12.73
N THR A 2 15.03 -12.71 -12.08
CA THR A 2 14.39 -13.19 -10.84
C THR A 2 14.32 -12.16 -9.71
N LEU A 3 15.42 -11.42 -9.47
CA LEU A 3 15.43 -10.37 -8.43
C LEU A 3 14.47 -9.21 -8.73
N LEU A 4 14.36 -8.80 -9.99
CA LEU A 4 13.48 -7.72 -10.41
C LEU A 4 12.01 -8.17 -10.33
N ALA A 5 11.70 -9.37 -10.82
CA ALA A 5 10.36 -9.96 -10.72
C ALA A 5 9.92 -10.10 -9.25
N GLY A 6 10.79 -10.61 -8.37
CA GLY A 6 10.50 -10.69 -6.95
C GLY A 6 10.27 -9.31 -6.32
N LYS A 7 11.06 -8.30 -6.71
CA LYS A 7 10.87 -6.92 -6.23
C LYS A 7 9.53 -6.33 -6.67
N VAL A 8 9.13 -6.55 -7.92
CA VAL A 8 7.82 -6.11 -8.43
C VAL A 8 6.68 -6.81 -7.67
N GLU A 9 6.77 -8.12 -7.47
CA GLU A 9 5.79 -8.91 -6.71
C GLU A 9 5.65 -8.41 -5.26
N ASP A 10 6.78 -8.14 -4.59
CA ASP A 10 6.79 -7.60 -3.22
C ASP A 10 6.10 -6.22 -3.16
N MET A 11 6.36 -5.34 -4.13
CA MET A 11 5.76 -4.01 -4.18
C MET A 11 4.25 -4.06 -4.44
N ILE A 12 3.80 -4.92 -5.36
CA ILE A 12 2.37 -5.15 -5.61
C ILE A 12 1.68 -5.69 -4.35
N ASN A 13 2.31 -6.64 -3.65
CA ASN A 13 1.78 -7.19 -2.40
C ASN A 13 1.77 -6.19 -1.22
N THR A 14 2.64 -5.19 -1.24
CA THR A 14 2.77 -4.20 -0.15
C THR A 14 1.89 -2.97 -0.36
N VAL A 15 1.68 -2.56 -1.62
CA VAL A 15 0.88 -1.36 -1.93
C VAL A 15 -0.50 -1.76 -2.45
N VAL A 16 -0.57 -2.36 -3.64
CA VAL A 16 -1.85 -2.64 -4.33
C VAL A 16 -2.76 -3.53 -3.47
N ARG A 17 -2.22 -4.66 -2.98
CA ARG A 17 -2.98 -5.59 -2.15
C ARG A 17 -3.44 -4.97 -0.83
N GLN A 18 -2.61 -4.17 -0.18
CA GLN A 18 -2.95 -3.57 1.12
C GLN A 18 -3.99 -2.46 0.98
N ILE A 19 -3.95 -1.70 -0.13
CA ILE A 19 -4.99 -0.71 -0.47
C ILE A 19 -6.31 -1.44 -0.78
N ALA A 20 -6.28 -2.53 -1.55
CA ALA A 20 -7.48 -3.35 -1.76
C ALA A 20 -8.06 -3.88 -0.44
N PHE A 21 -7.20 -4.28 0.50
CA PHE A 21 -7.64 -4.71 1.83
C PHE A 21 -8.28 -3.57 2.62
N TYR A 22 -7.69 -2.37 2.58
CA TYR A 22 -8.24 -1.18 3.20
C TYR A 22 -9.61 -0.79 2.59
N ASP A 23 -9.74 -0.82 1.26
CA ASP A 23 -10.99 -0.51 0.57
C ASP A 23 -12.09 -1.52 0.89
N PHE A 24 -11.73 -2.80 1.03
CA PHE A 24 -12.65 -3.81 1.54
C PHE A 24 -13.11 -3.49 2.97
N GLU A 25 -12.21 -3.13 3.89
CA GLU A 25 -12.61 -2.72 5.25
C GLU A 25 -13.53 -1.51 5.23
N CYS A 26 -13.22 -0.48 4.42
CA CYS A 26 -14.08 0.69 4.24
C CYS A 26 -15.49 0.30 3.77
N LYS A 27 -15.60 -0.49 2.69
CA LYS A 27 -16.89 -0.96 2.16
C LYS A 27 -17.65 -1.84 3.17
N LEU A 28 -16.95 -2.75 3.84
CA LEU A 28 -17.53 -3.65 4.84
C LEU A 28 -18.09 -2.87 6.03
N HIS A 29 -17.33 -1.93 6.58
CA HIS A 29 -17.76 -1.13 7.72
C HIS A 29 -18.89 -0.16 7.36
N ALA A 30 -18.87 0.41 6.15
CA ALA A 30 -19.98 1.22 5.64
C ALA A 30 -21.27 0.40 5.51
N ALA A 31 -21.21 -0.76 4.87
CA ALA A 31 -22.36 -1.65 4.73
C ALA A 31 -22.87 -2.15 6.09
N ARG A 32 -21.96 -2.44 7.03
CA ARG A 32 -22.33 -2.88 8.38
C ARG A 32 -23.09 -1.80 9.17
N ALA A 33 -22.87 -0.52 8.86
CA ALA A 33 -23.60 0.58 9.48
C ALA A 33 -25.09 0.60 9.06
N GLU A 34 -25.45 -0.03 7.94
CA GLU A 34 -26.82 -0.09 7.41
C GLU A 34 -27.61 -1.31 7.91
N GLY A 35 -26.93 -2.37 8.38
CA GLY A 35 -27.60 -3.58 8.84
C GLY A 35 -26.66 -4.75 9.10
N GLU A 36 -27.24 -5.89 9.49
CA GLU A 36 -26.50 -7.15 9.58
C GLU A 36 -26.08 -7.65 8.20
N LEU A 37 -24.87 -8.18 8.10
CA LEU A 37 -24.31 -8.71 6.87
C LEU A 37 -24.21 -10.23 6.96
N THR A 38 -24.71 -10.92 5.94
CA THR A 38 -24.52 -12.36 5.79
C THR A 38 -23.11 -12.66 5.23
N PRO A 39 -22.63 -13.90 5.34
CA PRO A 39 -21.38 -14.30 4.67
C PRO A 39 -21.38 -14.02 3.16
N ASP A 40 -22.52 -14.17 2.49
CA ASP A 40 -22.65 -13.90 1.06
C ASP A 40 -22.53 -12.41 0.73
N ASP A 41 -23.05 -11.53 1.59
CA ASP A 41 -22.87 -10.08 1.44
C ASP A 41 -21.40 -9.70 1.57
N ILE A 42 -20.70 -10.26 2.57
CA ILE A 42 -19.27 -10.01 2.78
C ILE A 42 -18.44 -10.57 1.62
N ASN A 43 -18.77 -11.78 1.14
CA ASN A 43 -18.16 -12.40 -0.03
C ASN A 43 -18.31 -11.50 -1.28
N ALA A 44 -19.49 -10.92 -1.49
CA ALA A 44 -19.73 -10.02 -2.62
C ALA A 44 -18.90 -8.74 -2.53
N LEU A 45 -18.81 -8.12 -1.35
CA LEU A 45 -17.95 -6.95 -1.13
C LEU A 45 -16.48 -7.30 -1.38
N TRP A 46 -16.00 -8.41 -0.84
CA TRP A 46 -14.64 -8.91 -1.07
C TRP A 46 -14.35 -9.09 -2.55
N MET A 47 -15.19 -9.86 -3.26
CA MET A 47 -15.01 -10.11 -4.69
C MET A 47 -15.05 -8.83 -5.53
N SER A 48 -15.91 -7.86 -5.18
CA SER A 48 -15.95 -6.57 -5.88
C SER A 48 -14.61 -5.83 -5.83
N VAL A 49 -13.95 -5.85 -4.67
CA VAL A 49 -12.67 -5.17 -4.46
C VAL A 49 -11.52 -5.95 -5.08
N GLN A 50 -11.52 -7.29 -4.96
CA GLN A 50 -10.47 -8.10 -5.54
C GLN A 50 -10.51 -8.09 -7.07
N ALA A 51 -11.70 -8.06 -7.69
CA ALA A 51 -11.84 -7.92 -9.13
C ALA A 51 -11.29 -6.56 -9.63
N GLU A 52 -11.59 -5.47 -8.92
CA GLU A 52 -11.06 -4.13 -9.23
C GLU A 52 -9.53 -4.08 -9.07
N SER A 53 -8.98 -4.71 -8.03
CA SER A 53 -7.55 -4.67 -7.72
C SER A 53 -6.69 -5.59 -8.60
N LEU A 54 -7.16 -6.79 -8.96
CA LEU A 54 -6.37 -7.79 -9.69
C LEU A 54 -6.63 -7.76 -11.20
N GLY A 55 -7.78 -7.21 -11.62
CA GLY A 55 -8.14 -7.02 -13.02
C GLY A 55 -8.38 -8.32 -13.79
N ASP A 56 -8.61 -8.17 -15.09
CA ASP A 56 -9.08 -9.24 -15.97
C ASP A 56 -8.04 -10.34 -16.25
N ALA A 57 -6.77 -10.08 -15.93
CA ALA A 57 -5.70 -11.05 -16.09
C ALA A 57 -5.72 -12.16 -15.02
N PHE A 58 -6.45 -11.95 -13.92
CA PHE A 58 -6.48 -12.88 -12.80
C PHE A 58 -7.69 -13.84 -12.88
N GLU A 59 -7.41 -15.14 -12.87
CA GLU A 59 -8.43 -16.17 -12.78
C GLU A 59 -8.69 -16.53 -11.31
N PHE A 60 -9.88 -16.20 -10.80
CA PHE A 60 -10.29 -16.52 -9.44
C PHE A 60 -10.64 -18.00 -9.30
N MET A 61 -10.00 -18.67 -8.35
CA MET A 61 -10.29 -20.06 -8.03
C MET A 61 -11.58 -20.21 -7.19
N ASP A 62 -12.18 -21.39 -7.26
CA ASP A 62 -13.30 -21.75 -6.38
C ASP A 62 -12.93 -21.56 -4.90
N GLY A 63 -13.79 -20.85 -4.16
CA GLY A 63 -13.59 -20.55 -2.74
C GLY A 63 -12.82 -19.25 -2.47
N TYR A 64 -12.32 -18.57 -3.50
CA TYR A 64 -11.63 -17.29 -3.33
C TYR A 64 -12.51 -16.22 -2.63
N GLN A 65 -13.83 -16.32 -2.77
CA GLN A 65 -14.77 -15.39 -2.16
C GLN A 65 -14.71 -15.34 -0.62
N THR A 66 -14.19 -16.38 0.04
CA THR A 66 -14.07 -16.42 1.51
C THR A 66 -12.69 -16.02 2.01
N PHE A 67 -11.78 -15.56 1.13
CA PHE A 67 -10.40 -15.28 1.51
C PHE A 67 -10.26 -14.10 2.48
N TRP A 68 -11.25 -13.21 2.56
CA TRP A 68 -11.29 -12.19 3.60
C TRP A 68 -11.21 -12.79 5.03
N ALA A 69 -11.70 -14.01 5.24
CA ALA A 69 -11.79 -14.62 6.56
C ALA A 69 -10.44 -15.07 7.15
N TYR A 70 -9.42 -15.33 6.32
CA TYR A 70 -8.10 -15.73 6.84
C TYR A 70 -7.20 -14.55 7.20
N ILE A 71 -7.59 -13.32 6.83
CA ILE A 71 -6.76 -12.14 6.99
C ILE A 71 -6.91 -11.65 8.45
N PRO A 72 -5.88 -11.84 9.30
CA PRO A 72 -6.01 -11.56 10.73
C PRO A 72 -6.20 -10.07 11.04
N HIS A 73 -5.68 -9.19 10.17
CA HIS A 73 -5.74 -7.75 10.38
C HIS A 73 -7.17 -7.22 10.40
N PHE A 74 -8.10 -7.80 9.62
CA PHE A 74 -9.51 -7.38 9.62
C PHE A 74 -10.21 -7.62 10.96
N VAL A 75 -9.71 -8.57 11.76
CA VAL A 75 -10.32 -8.96 13.04
C VAL A 75 -9.57 -8.36 14.23
N HIS A 76 -8.25 -8.45 14.20
CA HIS A 76 -7.41 -8.10 15.35
C HIS A 76 -6.87 -6.68 15.29
N SER A 77 -6.86 -6.04 14.12
CA SER A 77 -6.21 -4.75 13.91
C SER A 77 -6.90 -3.99 12.77
N PRO A 78 -8.21 -3.69 12.89
CA PRO A 78 -8.98 -3.12 11.78
C PRO A 78 -8.35 -1.80 11.31
N PHE A 79 -8.35 -1.60 9.99
CA PHE A 79 -7.75 -0.48 9.27
C PHE A 79 -6.22 -0.33 9.39
N TYR A 80 -5.53 -1.33 9.96
CA TYR A 80 -4.07 -1.29 10.08
C TYR A 80 -3.35 -1.46 8.73
N VAL A 81 -3.94 -2.21 7.80
CA VAL A 81 -3.29 -2.61 6.53
C VAL A 81 -2.83 -1.42 5.68
N TYR A 82 -3.52 -0.27 5.76
CA TYR A 82 -3.10 0.96 5.07
C TYR A 82 -1.68 1.41 5.49
N ALA A 83 -1.26 1.11 6.73
CA ALA A 83 0.05 1.50 7.24
C ALA A 83 1.21 0.87 6.44
N TYR A 84 1.01 -0.28 5.80
CA TYR A 84 2.00 -0.89 4.92
C TYR A 84 2.22 -0.06 3.65
N ALA A 85 1.13 0.30 2.96
CA ALA A 85 1.20 1.13 1.75
C ALA A 85 1.76 2.53 2.07
N PHE A 86 1.32 3.11 3.19
CA PHE A 86 1.85 4.36 3.71
C PHE A 86 3.35 4.27 4.00
N GLY A 87 3.79 3.22 4.70
CA GLY A 87 5.19 3.00 5.05
C GLY A 87 6.09 2.84 3.83
N ASP A 88 5.66 2.08 2.82
CA ASP A 88 6.42 1.90 1.58
C ASP A 88 6.55 3.22 0.81
N GLY A 89 5.43 3.94 0.61
CA GLY A 89 5.45 5.25 -0.04
C GLY A 89 6.33 6.26 0.69
N LEU A 90 6.30 6.25 2.01
CA LEU A 90 7.16 7.10 2.84
C LEU A 90 8.65 6.79 2.64
N VAL A 91 9.04 5.52 2.68
CA VAL A 91 10.44 5.12 2.48
C VAL A 91 10.92 5.48 1.08
N ASN A 92 10.10 5.27 0.05
CA ASN A 92 10.42 5.63 -1.32
C ASN A 92 10.66 7.13 -1.48
N ALA A 93 9.85 7.96 -0.82
CA ALA A 93 10.03 9.41 -0.85
C ALA A 93 11.25 9.90 -0.08
N LEU A 94 11.54 9.32 1.09
CA LEU A 94 12.78 9.60 1.82
C LEU A 94 14.00 9.22 0.97
N TYR A 95 13.95 8.10 0.25
CA TYR A 95 15.00 7.69 -0.67
C TYR A 95 15.15 8.64 -1.86
N ALA A 96 14.04 9.10 -2.45
CA ALA A 96 14.05 10.09 -3.51
C ALA A 96 14.66 11.43 -3.05
N ALA A 97 14.31 11.90 -1.85
CA ALA A 97 14.90 13.11 -1.26
C ALA A 97 16.41 12.96 -1.03
N TYR A 98 16.85 11.77 -0.61
CA TYR A 98 18.27 11.45 -0.49
C TYR A 98 19.00 11.49 -1.84
N GLN A 99 18.46 10.83 -2.87
CA GLN A 99 19.01 10.82 -4.23
C GLN A 99 19.03 12.24 -4.84
N GLY A 100 18.01 13.05 -4.55
CA GLY A 100 17.91 14.45 -4.95
C GLY A 100 18.90 15.39 -4.24
N GLY A 101 19.70 14.88 -3.30
CA GLY A 101 20.75 15.64 -2.64
C GLY A 101 20.25 16.59 -1.56
N LEU A 102 19.15 16.27 -0.87
CA LEU A 102 18.60 17.08 0.22
C LEU A 102 19.72 17.45 1.23
N PRO A 103 20.02 18.75 1.44
CA PRO A 103 21.10 19.15 2.34
C PRO A 103 20.89 18.65 3.77
N GLY A 104 21.93 18.03 4.35
CA GLY A 104 21.87 17.50 5.72
C GLY A 104 20.81 16.41 5.90
N PHE A 105 20.61 15.56 4.89
CA PHE A 105 19.67 14.45 4.95
C PHE A 105 19.94 13.51 6.13
N GLN A 106 21.20 13.11 6.37
CA GLN A 106 21.53 12.17 7.43
C GLN A 106 21.11 12.69 8.81
N ASP A 107 21.43 13.95 9.12
CA ASP A 107 21.09 14.56 10.41
C ASP A 107 19.57 14.62 10.62
N LYS A 108 18.82 14.96 9.55
CA LYS A 108 17.34 14.95 9.58
C LYS A 108 16.79 13.54 9.80
N TYR A 109 17.38 12.54 9.13
CA TYR A 109 16.97 11.14 9.25
C TYR A 109 17.21 10.60 10.66
N PHE A 110 18.38 10.87 11.26
CA PHE A 110 18.64 10.49 12.65
C PHE A 110 17.69 11.19 13.63
N ALA A 111 17.48 12.50 13.48
CA ALA A 111 16.53 13.23 14.32
C ALA A 111 15.09 12.69 14.23
N MET A 112 14.67 12.23 13.04
CA MET A 112 13.37 11.57 12.84
C MET A 112 13.32 10.24 13.60
N LEU A 113 14.35 9.40 13.49
CA LEU A 113 14.41 8.11 14.20
C LEU A 113 14.44 8.30 15.73
N GLU A 114 15.21 9.27 16.22
CA GLU A 114 15.31 9.61 17.65
C GLU A 114 13.97 10.08 18.24
N ALA A 115 13.13 10.75 17.44
CA ALA A 115 11.84 11.23 17.88
C ALA A 115 10.84 10.08 18.14
N GLY A 116 11.02 8.90 17.53
CA GLY A 116 10.11 7.76 17.68
C GLY A 116 8.64 8.17 17.49
N GLY A 117 7.79 7.82 18.46
CA GLY A 117 6.36 8.18 18.47
C GLY A 117 6.02 9.52 19.14
N SER A 118 7.00 10.36 19.49
CA SER A 118 6.77 11.62 20.22
C SER A 118 6.20 12.76 19.38
N LYS A 119 6.19 12.60 18.05
CA LYS A 119 5.69 13.58 17.09
C LYS A 119 4.72 12.94 16.10
N HIS A 120 3.81 13.75 15.58
CA HIS A 120 2.93 13.32 14.51
C HIS A 120 3.72 13.15 13.20
N HIS A 121 3.29 12.25 12.32
CA HIS A 121 4.00 11.95 11.06
C HIS A 121 4.23 13.21 10.20
N LYS A 122 3.26 14.12 10.16
CA LYS A 122 3.38 15.40 9.45
C LYS A 122 4.58 16.23 9.93
N ASP A 123 4.77 16.32 11.25
CA ASP A 123 5.84 17.10 11.86
C ASP A 123 7.21 16.41 11.74
N LEU A 124 7.21 15.07 11.71
CA LEU A 124 8.41 14.27 11.47
C LEU A 124 8.95 14.45 10.06
N LEU A 125 8.06 14.66 9.09
CA LEU A 125 8.40 14.68 7.66
C LEU A 125 8.59 16.08 7.07
N ALA A 126 8.05 17.10 7.73
CA ALA A 126 8.26 18.50 7.34
C ALA A 126 9.74 18.89 7.08
N PRO A 127 10.74 18.42 7.86
CA PRO A 127 12.15 18.73 7.59
C PRO A 127 12.68 18.21 6.25
N PHE A 128 12.02 17.20 5.66
CA PHE A 128 12.37 16.62 4.37
C PHE A 128 11.65 17.31 3.20
N GLY A 129 10.79 18.29 3.48
CA GLY A 129 9.95 18.94 2.48
C GLY A 129 8.88 18.02 1.90
N LEU A 130 8.55 16.93 2.59
CA LEU A 130 7.56 15.97 2.15
C LEU A 130 6.17 16.37 2.67
N ASP A 131 5.23 16.55 1.75
CA ASP A 131 3.81 16.76 2.05
C ASP A 131 3.00 15.52 1.64
N LEU A 132 2.51 14.79 2.64
CA LEU A 132 1.73 13.58 2.44
C LEU A 132 0.31 13.86 1.90
N SER A 133 -0.13 15.12 1.91
CA SER A 133 -1.43 15.52 1.35
C SER A 133 -1.37 15.83 -0.15
N ASP A 134 -0.17 15.85 -0.75
CA ASP A 134 0.01 16.08 -2.18
C ASP A 134 -0.13 14.76 -2.97
N PRO A 135 -1.12 14.60 -3.87
CA PRO A 135 -1.22 13.42 -4.72
C PRO A 135 0.03 13.15 -5.57
N ALA A 136 0.73 14.21 -6.00
CA ALA A 136 1.93 14.08 -6.82
C ALA A 136 3.07 13.34 -6.09
N PHE A 137 3.05 13.35 -4.76
CA PHE A 137 3.97 12.56 -3.94
C PHE A 137 3.74 11.06 -4.13
N TRP A 138 2.48 10.62 -4.11
CA TRP A 138 2.12 9.21 -4.25
C TRP A 138 2.33 8.72 -5.69
N ASP A 139 2.09 9.58 -6.68
CA ASP A 139 2.34 9.29 -8.09
C ASP A 139 3.80 8.93 -8.37
N GLN A 140 4.76 9.53 -7.65
CA GLN A 140 6.18 9.21 -7.80
C GLN A 140 6.50 7.77 -7.34
N GLY A 141 5.91 7.33 -6.22
CA GLY A 141 6.06 5.97 -5.74
C GLY A 141 5.45 4.94 -6.70
N LEU A 142 4.26 5.22 -7.23
CA LEU A 142 3.60 4.37 -8.22
C LEU A 142 4.36 4.33 -9.56
N SER A 143 4.93 5.47 -9.98
CA SER A 143 5.74 5.54 -11.20
C SER A 143 7.01 4.68 -11.13
N MET A 144 7.60 4.52 -9.94
CA MET A 144 8.73 3.60 -9.74
C MET A 144 8.32 2.14 -9.98
N ILE A 145 7.15 1.72 -9.46
CA ILE A 145 6.61 0.38 -9.67
C ILE A 145 6.40 0.13 -11.17
N ALA A 146 5.76 1.08 -11.86
CA ALA A 146 5.55 1.01 -13.30
C ALA A 146 6.88 0.87 -14.07
N GLY A 147 7.90 1.66 -13.71
CA GLY A 147 9.22 1.56 -14.34
C GLY A 147 9.91 0.21 -14.15
N PHE A 148 9.76 -0.45 -12.99
CA PHE A 148 10.29 -1.80 -12.79
C PHE A 148 9.52 -2.86 -13.58
N ILE A 149 8.22 -2.67 -13.80
CA ILE A 149 7.42 -3.53 -14.69
C ILE A 149 7.92 -3.37 -16.13
N ASP A 150 8.05 -2.13 -16.63
CA ASP A 150 8.56 -1.86 -17.98
C ASP A 150 9.96 -2.46 -18.20
N GLU A 151 10.85 -2.34 -17.21
CA GLU A 151 12.19 -2.93 -17.26
C GLU A 151 12.11 -4.47 -17.33
N LEU A 152 11.24 -5.08 -16.53
CA LEU A 152 11.06 -6.54 -16.54
C LEU A 152 10.51 -7.03 -17.87
N GLU A 153 9.53 -6.34 -18.45
CA GLU A 153 8.95 -6.64 -19.77
C GLU A 153 10.00 -6.54 -20.88
N ALA A 154 10.84 -5.50 -20.86
CA ALA A 154 11.92 -5.33 -21.84
C ALA A 154 12.99 -6.43 -21.77
N MET A 155 13.16 -7.09 -20.63
CA MET A 155 14.04 -8.25 -20.49
C MET A 155 13.45 -9.55 -21.07
N GLU A 156 12.18 -9.56 -21.46
CA GLU A 156 11.53 -10.71 -22.13
C GLU A 156 11.64 -10.68 -23.65
N ALA A 157 12.04 -9.53 -24.22
CA ALA A 157 12.24 -9.31 -25.66
C ALA A 157 13.58 -9.86 -26.20
#